data_AF-A0A0X7A661-F1
#
_entry.id   AF-A0A0X7A661-F1
#
_cell.length_a   1.000
_cell.length_b   1.000
_cell.length_c   1.000
_cell.angle_alpha   90.00
_cell.angle_beta   90.00
_cell.angle_gamma   90.00
#
_symmetry.space_group_name_H-M   'P 1'
#
loop_
_entity.id
_entity.type
_entity.pdbx_description
1 polymer ?
#
loop_
_entity_poly.entity_id
_entity_poly.type
_entity_poly.pdbx_seq_one_letter_code
_entity_poly.pdbx_strand_id
1 'polypeptide(L)'
;MMYRLPLLPAFLLLAISGPLQGAAEVKSSKEIKIGFVVELDGADRISGTAFCKTGNTCRLVDQKSPKLILDIEVNSFYSEMEIDCEDDCSLPSGRRAITFDNTREFDIWEGETGVLIQSVFRRWERIGKIVLDFSYPKRTMRW
;
A
#
# COMPACT_ATOMS: atom_id res chain seq x y z
N MET A 1 -73.27 21.68 -43.04
CA MET A 1 -72.27 22.77 -43.17
C MET A 1 -71.61 22.99 -41.82
N MET A 2 -70.27 23.04 -41.83
CA MET A 2 -69.34 23.46 -40.76
C MET A 2 -69.15 22.57 -39.52
N TYR A 3 -68.03 21.83 -39.58
CA TYR A 3 -67.24 21.26 -38.49
C TYR A 3 -66.89 22.27 -37.41
N ARG A 4 -66.88 21.84 -36.13
CA ARG A 4 -65.96 22.34 -35.10
C ARG A 4 -65.57 21.23 -34.11
N LEU A 5 -64.36 20.70 -34.29
CA LEU A 5 -63.60 19.95 -33.29
C LEU A 5 -63.25 20.88 -32.11
N PRO A 6 -63.31 20.40 -30.85
CA PRO A 6 -62.45 20.91 -29.80
C PRO A 6 -61.40 19.87 -29.42
N LEU A 7 -60.16 20.34 -29.40
CA LEU A 7 -58.91 19.64 -29.14
C LEU A 7 -58.84 19.07 -27.71
N LEU A 8 -58.37 17.82 -27.59
CA LEU A 8 -57.89 17.20 -26.35
C LEU A 8 -56.58 17.84 -25.87
N PRO A 9 -56.38 18.10 -24.57
CA PRO A 9 -55.04 18.29 -24.02
C PRO A 9 -54.51 16.94 -23.49
N ALA A 10 -53.56 16.35 -24.23
CA ALA A 10 -52.74 15.26 -23.74
C ALA A 10 -51.68 15.83 -22.78
N PHE A 11 -51.85 15.60 -21.48
CA PHE A 11 -50.81 15.88 -20.48
C PHE A 11 -49.74 14.77 -20.54
N LEU A 12 -48.64 15.05 -21.23
CA LEU A 12 -47.40 14.26 -21.18
C LEU A 12 -46.66 14.57 -19.87
N LEU A 13 -46.77 13.69 -18.88
CA LEU A 13 -45.93 13.70 -17.69
C LEU A 13 -44.53 13.18 -18.06
N LEU A 14 -43.60 14.10 -18.33
CA LEU A 14 -42.17 13.80 -18.42
C LEU A 14 -41.65 13.49 -17.01
N ALA A 15 -41.55 12.20 -16.67
CA ALA A 15 -40.79 11.74 -15.53
C ALA A 15 -39.30 12.01 -15.79
N ILE A 16 -38.77 13.06 -15.16
CA ILE A 16 -37.33 13.33 -15.15
C ILE A 16 -36.68 12.28 -14.24
N SER A 17 -36.32 11.14 -14.82
CA SER A 17 -35.33 10.23 -14.24
C SER A 17 -33.96 10.87 -14.40
N GLY A 18 -33.61 11.77 -13.47
CA GLY A 18 -32.26 12.28 -13.37
C GLY A 18 -31.31 11.14 -12.98
N PRO A 19 -30.20 10.91 -13.69
CA PRO A 19 -29.19 9.98 -13.22
C PRO A 19 -28.63 10.55 -11.91
N LEU A 20 -28.68 9.74 -10.85
CA LEU A 20 -27.92 9.97 -9.62
C LEU A 20 -26.44 9.91 -10.03
N GLN A 21 -25.87 11.07 -10.38
CA GLN A 21 -24.44 11.20 -10.58
C GLN A 21 -23.79 11.09 -9.20
N GLY A 22 -23.56 9.85 -8.77
CA GLY A 22 -22.56 9.57 -7.77
C GLY A 22 -21.24 10.09 -8.33
N ALA A 23 -20.80 11.24 -7.84
CA ALA A 23 -19.43 11.68 -8.02
C ALA A 23 -18.58 10.61 -7.33
N ALA A 24 -18.04 9.68 -8.11
CA ALA A 24 -16.91 8.90 -7.65
C ALA A 24 -15.81 9.92 -7.39
N GLU A 25 -15.51 10.20 -6.11
CA GLU A 25 -14.33 10.95 -5.74
C GLU A 25 -13.12 10.16 -6.25
N VAL A 26 -12.63 10.54 -7.42
CA VAL A 26 -11.34 10.05 -7.92
C VAL A 26 -10.30 10.68 -7.01
N LYS A 27 -9.98 9.99 -5.90
CA LYS A 27 -8.79 10.29 -5.11
C LYS A 27 -7.63 10.24 -6.09
N SER A 28 -7.13 11.43 -6.46
CA SER A 28 -5.95 11.57 -7.29
C SER A 28 -4.78 10.99 -6.52
N SER A 29 -4.52 9.69 -6.73
CA SER A 29 -3.41 8.99 -6.08
C SER A 29 -2.12 9.47 -6.71
N LYS A 30 -1.29 10.11 -5.90
CA LYS A 30 0.03 10.58 -6.34
C LYS A 30 0.94 9.37 -6.48
N GLU A 31 1.70 9.29 -7.56
CA GLU A 31 2.74 8.27 -7.70
C GLU A 31 4.02 8.74 -6.99
N ILE A 32 4.67 7.82 -6.28
CA ILE A 32 5.89 8.04 -5.50
C ILE A 32 6.90 6.98 -5.93
N LYS A 33 8.13 7.40 -6.22
CA LYS A 33 9.23 6.48 -6.51
C LYS A 33 9.90 6.08 -5.19
N ILE A 34 10.03 4.78 -4.95
CA ILE A 34 10.65 4.22 -3.75
C ILE A 34 11.84 3.36 -4.20
N GLY A 35 13.05 3.77 -3.86
CA GLY A 35 14.24 2.93 -3.92
C GLY A 35 14.30 2.04 -2.68
N PHE A 36 14.75 0.80 -2.84
CA PHE A 36 14.89 -0.11 -1.70
C PHE A 36 16.13 -0.98 -1.81
N VAL A 37 16.63 -1.38 -0.64
CA VAL A 37 17.69 -2.37 -0.47
C VAL A 37 17.27 -3.28 0.68
N VAL A 38 17.38 -4.59 0.47
CA VAL A 38 17.25 -5.60 1.53
C VAL A 38 18.55 -6.41 1.58
N GLU A 39 19.11 -6.52 2.77
CA GLU A 39 20.28 -7.34 3.07
C GLU A 39 19.86 -8.37 4.12
N LEU A 40 19.85 -9.65 3.75
CA LEU A 40 19.63 -10.77 4.65
C LEU A 40 20.97 -11.47 4.91
N ASP A 41 21.18 -11.95 6.12
CA ASP A 41 22.41 -12.63 6.49
C ASP A 41 22.51 -13.97 5.74
N GLY A 42 23.63 -14.17 5.04
CA GLY A 42 23.86 -15.39 4.24
C GLY A 42 23.16 -15.44 2.88
N ALA A 43 22.50 -14.36 2.45
CA ALA A 43 21.87 -14.27 1.12
C ALA A 43 22.39 -13.07 0.30
N ASP A 44 22.14 -13.12 -1.00
CA ASP A 44 22.49 -12.02 -1.90
C ASP A 44 21.66 -10.77 -1.61
N ARG A 45 22.29 -9.60 -1.74
CA ARG A 45 21.62 -8.30 -1.60
C ARG A 45 20.54 -8.12 -2.65
N ILE A 46 19.34 -7.77 -2.21
CA ILE A 46 18.21 -7.44 -3.07
C ILE A 46 18.11 -5.92 -3.15
N SER A 47 18.00 -5.35 -4.33
CA SER A 47 17.81 -3.91 -4.48
C SER A 47 16.99 -3.58 -5.72
N GLY A 48 16.30 -2.45 -5.67
CA GLY A 48 15.45 -2.06 -6.77
C GLY A 48 14.76 -0.73 -6.55
N THR A 49 13.77 -0.47 -7.40
CA THR A 49 12.93 0.71 -7.32
C THR A 49 11.51 0.33 -7.71
N ALA A 50 10.53 0.81 -6.96
CA ALA A 50 9.11 0.69 -7.28
C ALA A 50 8.48 2.07 -7.47
N PHE A 51 7.44 2.14 -8.31
CA PHE A 51 6.59 3.32 -8.48
C PHE A 51 5.23 3.00 -7.84
N CYS A 52 5.00 3.57 -6.66
CA CYS A 52 3.86 3.24 -5.81
C CYS A 52 2.83 4.36 -5.83
N LYS A 53 1.55 4.01 -5.87
CA LYS A 53 0.45 4.97 -5.77
C LYS A 53 0.10 5.17 -4.29
N THR A 54 -0.01 6.43 -3.86
CA THR A 54 -0.42 6.76 -2.49
C THR A 54 -1.79 6.14 -2.16
N GLY A 55 -1.88 5.49 -1.01
CA GLY A 55 -3.09 4.82 -0.50
C GLY A 55 -3.33 3.42 -1.05
N ASN A 56 -2.38 2.86 -1.81
CA ASN A 56 -2.43 1.48 -2.29
C ASN A 56 -1.21 0.70 -1.80
N THR A 57 -1.39 -0.59 -1.53
CA THR A 57 -0.30 -1.54 -1.31
C THR A 57 0.56 -1.67 -2.57
N CYS A 58 1.87 -1.68 -2.39
CA CYS A 58 2.88 -1.72 -3.43
C CYS A 58 3.93 -2.78 -3.08
N ARG A 59 4.10 -3.76 -3.97
CA ARG A 59 5.10 -4.83 -3.83
C ARG A 59 6.49 -4.29 -4.16
N LEU A 60 7.36 -4.22 -3.17
CA LEU A 60 8.77 -3.85 -3.35
C LEU A 60 9.60 -5.07 -3.72
N VAL A 61 9.43 -6.18 -3.00
CA VAL A 61 10.18 -7.42 -3.22
C VAL A 61 9.21 -8.59 -3.38
N ASP A 62 9.45 -9.42 -4.39
CA ASP A 62 8.80 -10.71 -4.60
C ASP A 62 9.87 -11.74 -5.00
N GLN A 63 10.59 -12.24 -4.00
CA GLN A 63 11.63 -13.26 -4.15
C GLN A 63 11.07 -14.62 -3.75
N LYS A 64 11.36 -15.65 -4.57
CA LYS A 64 10.82 -17.00 -4.38
C LYS A 64 11.70 -17.94 -3.57
N SER A 65 13.03 -17.75 -3.59
CA SER A 65 13.97 -18.63 -2.89
C SER A 65 15.25 -17.85 -2.52
N PRO A 66 15.54 -17.66 -1.22
CA PRO A 66 14.60 -17.88 -0.12
C PRO A 66 13.34 -17.02 -0.30
N LYS A 67 12.18 -17.47 0.18
CA LYS A 67 10.94 -16.69 0.07
C LYS A 67 11.11 -15.36 0.83
N LEU A 68 10.91 -14.24 0.14
CA LEU A 68 10.82 -12.92 0.74
C LEU A 68 9.84 -12.05 -0.04
N ILE A 69 8.80 -11.60 0.66
CA ILE A 69 7.84 -10.63 0.18
C ILE A 69 7.95 -9.38 1.05
N LEU A 70 8.05 -8.22 0.40
CA LEU A 70 8.03 -6.92 1.06
C LEU A 70 6.98 -6.04 0.40
N ASP A 71 5.95 -5.69 1.15
CA ASP A 71 4.88 -4.79 0.74
C ASP A 71 4.97 -3.47 1.51
N ILE A 72 4.61 -2.38 0.83
CA ILE A 72 4.50 -1.05 1.44
C ILE A 72 3.22 -0.35 0.98
N GLU A 73 2.52 0.30 1.90
CA GLU A 73 1.48 1.28 1.60
C GLU A 73 1.94 2.65 2.07
N VAL A 74 1.98 3.62 1.15
CA VAL A 74 2.38 4.99 1.48
C VAL A 74 1.14 5.86 1.56
N ASN A 75 0.89 6.45 2.73
CA ASN A 75 -0.16 7.42 2.99
C ASN A 75 0.41 8.84 3.12
N SER A 76 -0.46 9.84 3.27
CA SER A 76 -0.04 11.25 3.33
C SER A 76 0.83 11.60 4.54
N PHE A 77 0.73 10.84 5.63
CA PHE A 77 1.37 11.16 6.92
C PHE A 77 2.14 9.99 7.53
N TYR A 78 1.90 8.78 7.05
CA TYR A 78 2.54 7.56 7.52
C TYR A 78 2.65 6.57 6.36
N SER A 79 3.46 5.56 6.55
CA SER A 79 3.56 4.39 5.68
C SER A 79 3.37 3.15 6.54
N GLU A 80 2.87 2.09 5.92
CA GLU A 80 2.78 0.76 6.50
C GLU A 80 3.63 -0.19 5.66
N MET A 81 4.43 -1.03 6.30
CA MET A 81 5.25 -2.03 5.63
C MET A 81 4.99 -3.39 6.23
N GLU A 82 4.87 -4.40 5.37
CA GLU A 82 4.64 -5.79 5.73
C GLU A 82 5.72 -6.69 5.13
N ILE A 83 6.21 -7.64 5.92
CA ILE A 83 7.22 -8.63 5.52
C ILE A 83 6.70 -10.05 5.68
N ASP A 84 7.03 -10.91 4.71
CA ASP A 84 6.74 -12.35 4.75
C ASP A 84 7.96 -13.12 4.23
N CYS A 85 8.60 -13.90 5.11
CA CYS A 85 9.80 -14.69 4.84
C CYS A 85 9.53 -16.19 4.91
N GLU A 86 10.45 -17.00 4.36
CA GLU A 86 10.38 -18.47 4.41
C GLU A 86 10.39 -19.04 5.85
N ASP A 87 11.38 -18.67 6.65
CA ASP A 87 11.64 -19.27 7.98
C ASP A 87 11.04 -18.49 9.16
N ASP A 88 9.94 -17.76 8.92
CA ASP A 88 9.34 -16.79 9.85
C ASP A 88 10.31 -15.65 10.24
N CYS A 89 9.88 -14.42 10.01
CA CYS A 89 10.69 -13.23 10.29
C CYS A 89 9.79 -12.12 10.80
N SER A 90 10.40 -11.13 11.44
CA SER A 90 9.66 -10.00 11.96
C SER A 90 10.38 -8.67 11.72
N LEU A 91 9.57 -7.63 11.58
CA LEU A 91 9.99 -6.24 11.72
C LEU A 91 10.18 -5.92 13.21
N PRO A 92 10.73 -4.73 13.56
CA PRO A 92 10.90 -4.35 14.95
C PRO A 92 9.63 -4.53 15.78
N SER A 93 9.79 -5.02 17.01
CA SER A 93 8.70 -5.42 17.93
C SER A 93 8.06 -6.79 17.64
N GLY A 94 8.68 -7.65 16.84
CA GLY A 94 8.20 -9.02 16.60
C GLY A 94 6.97 -9.11 15.69
N ARG A 95 6.65 -8.02 14.97
CA ARG A 95 5.45 -7.93 14.11
C ARG A 95 5.83 -8.11 12.65
N ARG A 96 4.93 -8.69 11.85
CA ARG A 96 5.10 -8.73 10.39
C ARG A 96 4.80 -7.41 9.70
N ALA A 97 4.00 -6.54 10.35
CA ALA A 97 3.65 -5.23 9.84
C ALA A 97 4.05 -4.11 10.81
N ILE A 98 4.53 -2.99 10.27
CA ILE A 98 4.88 -1.79 11.04
C ILE A 98 4.39 -0.52 10.35
N THR A 99 3.88 0.41 11.15
CA THR A 99 3.58 1.78 10.71
C THR A 99 4.73 2.71 11.07
N PHE A 100 5.15 3.57 10.14
CA PHE A 100 6.26 4.51 10.31
C PHE A 100 6.03 5.79 9.49
N ASP A 101 6.75 6.87 9.80
CA ASP A 101 6.64 8.16 9.12
C ASP A 101 7.89 8.52 8.31
N ASN A 102 9.03 8.64 9.00
CA ASN A 102 10.30 9.15 8.50
C ASN A 102 11.43 8.11 8.61
N THR A 103 11.18 7.00 9.31
CA THR A 103 12.11 5.88 9.41
C THR A 103 12.35 5.29 8.02
N ARG A 104 13.63 5.14 7.68
CA ARG A 104 14.07 4.61 6.39
C ARG A 104 14.83 3.30 6.51
N GLU A 105 15.22 2.94 7.72
CA GLU A 105 16.01 1.75 8.00
C GLU A 105 15.29 0.90 9.04
N PHE A 106 15.16 -0.39 8.73
CA PHE A 106 14.46 -1.34 9.57
C PHE A 106 15.30 -2.60 9.68
N ASP A 107 15.51 -3.08 10.90
CA ASP A 107 16.10 -4.39 11.11
C ASP A 107 15.06 -5.48 10.88
N ILE A 108 15.50 -6.60 10.31
CA ILE A 108 14.73 -7.83 10.21
C ILE A 108 15.24 -8.76 11.31
N TRP A 109 14.32 -9.30 12.10
CA TRP A 109 14.59 -10.21 13.20
C TRP A 109 14.07 -11.60 12.87
N GLU A 110 14.73 -12.61 13.42
CA GLU A 110 14.25 -14.00 13.40
C GLU A 110 12.83 -14.07 14.00
N GLY A 111 11.93 -14.83 13.36
CA GLY A 111 10.55 -15.00 13.78
C GLY A 111 10.40 -15.85 15.04
N GLU A 112 9.18 -15.87 15.61
CA GLU A 112 8.86 -16.64 16.82
C GLU A 112 8.71 -18.14 16.56
N THR A 113 8.62 -18.57 15.30
CA THR A 113 8.34 -19.96 14.92
C THR A 113 9.58 -20.85 15.03
N GLY A 114 10.11 -21.00 16.24
CA GLY A 114 11.25 -21.87 16.53
C GLY A 114 11.27 -22.32 17.99
N VAL A 115 10.52 -23.38 18.29
CA VAL A 115 10.50 -24.15 19.55
C VAL A 115 10.10 -23.34 20.80
N LEU A 116 8.98 -23.74 21.41
CA LEU A 116 8.56 -23.35 22.76
C LEU A 116 9.60 -23.83 23.79
N ILE A 117 10.75 -23.16 23.89
CA ILE A 117 11.76 -23.43 24.92
C ILE A 117 11.44 -22.53 26.12
N GLN A 118 10.62 -23.09 27.02
CA GLN A 118 10.58 -22.85 28.45
C GLN A 118 11.21 -21.54 28.97
N SER A 119 10.40 -20.48 29.16
CA SER A 119 10.60 -19.32 30.07
C SER A 119 12.01 -18.70 30.21
N VAL A 120 12.89 -18.86 29.22
CA VAL A 120 14.16 -18.15 29.14
C VAL A 120 14.03 -17.06 28.09
N PHE A 121 14.51 -15.87 28.43
CA PHE A 121 14.55 -14.72 27.54
C PHE A 121 15.35 -15.09 26.28
N ARG A 122 14.67 -15.48 25.18
CA ARG A 122 15.34 -15.69 23.90
C ARG A 122 15.76 -14.32 23.39
N ARG A 123 17.06 -14.13 23.17
CA ARG A 123 17.57 -12.94 22.51
C ARG A 123 17.15 -13.04 21.05
N TRP A 124 16.28 -12.14 20.59
CA TRP A 124 15.97 -12.04 19.17
C TRP A 124 17.25 -11.74 18.40
N GLU A 125 17.55 -12.58 17.41
CA GLU A 125 18.69 -12.41 16.52
C GLU A 125 18.27 -11.55 15.34
N ARG A 126 19.10 -10.56 15.00
CA ARG A 126 18.92 -9.75 13.81
C ARG A 126 19.46 -10.57 12.64
N ILE A 127 18.62 -10.78 11.63
CA ILE A 127 18.92 -11.60 10.45
C ILE A 127 19.00 -10.78 9.16
N GLY A 128 18.81 -9.47 9.25
CA GLY A 128 18.91 -8.60 8.09
C GLY A 128 18.50 -7.15 8.35
N LYS A 129 18.41 -6.38 7.26
CA LYS A 129 17.92 -5.00 7.25
C LYS A 129 17.26 -4.61 5.93
N ILE A 130 16.38 -3.62 6.01
CA ILE A 130 15.71 -2.96 4.90
C ILE A 130 16.10 -1.49 4.94
N VAL A 131 16.47 -0.93 3.79
CA VAL A 131 16.71 0.51 3.60
C VAL A 131 15.80 1.03 2.50
N LEU A 132 15.08 2.11 2.77
CA LEU A 132 14.13 2.76 1.88
C LEU A 132 14.60 4.17 1.50
N ASP A 133 14.41 4.55 0.24
CA ASP A 133 14.62 5.91 -0.26
C ASP A 133 13.40 6.42 -1.02
N PHE A 134 12.69 7.37 -0.41
CA PHE A 134 11.49 7.97 -0.98
C PHE A 134 11.82 9.19 -1.83
N SER A 135 11.42 9.17 -3.09
CA SER A 135 11.48 10.32 -3.98
C SER A 135 10.07 10.84 -4.24
N TYR A 136 9.71 11.89 -3.50
CA TYR A 136 8.41 12.56 -3.66
C TYR A 136 8.44 13.52 -4.86
N PRO A 137 7.44 13.49 -5.75
CA PRO A 137 7.35 14.47 -6.83
C PRO A 137 7.30 15.88 -6.24
N LYS A 138 8.13 16.79 -6.75
CA LYS A 138 8.14 18.20 -6.35
C LYS A 138 6.73 18.77 -6.52
N ARG A 139 6.20 19.42 -5.48
CA ARG A 139 4.95 20.20 -5.63
C ARG A 139 5.26 21.36 -6.57
N THR A 140 4.68 21.35 -7.77
CA THR A 140 4.66 22.52 -8.63
C THR A 140 3.71 23.54 -7.98
N MET A 141 4.23 24.55 -7.31
CA MET A 141 3.41 25.72 -6.96
C MET A 141 3.02 26.41 -8.26
N ARG A 142 1.74 26.39 -8.63
CA ARG A 142 1.20 27.39 -9.55
C ARG A 142 1.01 28.66 -8.75
N TRP A 143 1.77 29.69 -9.11
CA TRP A 143 1.52 31.08 -8.73
C TRP A 143 0.48 31.67 -9.68
#